data_AF-A0A9P1EK09-F1
#
_entry.id   AF-A0A9P1EK09-F1
#
_cell.length_a   1.000
_cell.length_b   1.000
_cell.length_c   1.000
_cell.angle_alpha   90.00
_cell.angle_beta   90.00
_cell.angle_gamma   90.00
#
_symmetry.space_group_name_H-M   'P 1'
#
loop_
_entity.id
_entity.type
_entity.pdbx_description
1 polymer ?
#
loop_
_entity_poly.entity_id
_entity_poly.type
_entity_poly.pdbx_seq_one_letter_code
_entity_poly.pdbx_strand_id
1 'polypeptide(L)'
;MIAGSHSSTLDRIYAWERKLYDEVKAIDLIRREYDRKCTQLRRQFAKDLSSQVIDKTRAGVKDLHSRIKVALYAVDSISKRIEKMRDEELMPQLLELIQGLIRMWRAMLECHHTQYITISLAYHAKTRTTSTNPQGDDQKKEILAQLMDEVECFGLSFTDWINSQTSYVEALNSWLQNCILQPPERKSRRAFSPRRVIAPPIFVLCRDWSVGIQSLPSQELNDAIRALLHDLRLSGEQQHQPEEEPLSCDKQETVVVGVGAVENRESLNRVHASLTVVLDRLNRFSEASLKMCEDIRQKCDSARNAYVNYRPPPRSFSI
;
A
#
# COMPACT_ATOMS: atom_id res chain seq x y z
N MET A 1 20.02 18.04 -9.77
CA MET A 1 18.55 18.24 -9.83
C MET A 1 18.07 18.16 -8.40
N ILE A 2 17.35 19.18 -7.93
CA ILE A 2 16.67 19.12 -6.63
C ILE A 2 15.64 18.01 -6.79
N ALA A 3 15.84 16.86 -6.13
CA ALA A 3 14.79 15.86 -6.05
C ALA A 3 13.61 16.53 -5.36
N GLY A 4 12.51 16.70 -6.10
CA GLY A 4 11.27 17.27 -5.56
C GLY A 4 10.67 16.33 -4.50
N SER A 5 9.57 16.76 -3.88
CA SER A 5 8.78 15.87 -3.02
C SER A 5 8.33 14.63 -3.79
N HIS A 6 8.03 13.54 -3.06
CA HIS A 6 7.54 12.30 -3.66
C HIS A 6 6.32 12.52 -4.59
N SER A 7 5.37 13.34 -4.16
CA SER A 7 4.21 13.77 -4.96
C SER A 7 4.65 14.42 -6.28
N SER A 8 5.62 15.34 -6.24
CA SER A 8 6.13 16.02 -7.44
C SER A 8 6.79 15.04 -8.42
N THR A 9 7.49 14.02 -7.93
CA THR A 9 8.07 12.97 -8.77
C THR A 9 6.98 12.16 -9.47
N LEU A 10 5.92 11.77 -8.75
CA LEU A 10 4.78 11.05 -9.33
C LEU A 10 4.01 11.90 -10.35
N ASP A 11 3.74 13.17 -10.06
CA ASP A 11 3.06 14.09 -10.98
C ASP A 11 3.84 14.24 -12.30
N ARG A 12 5.17 14.35 -12.20
CA ARG A 12 6.05 14.43 -13.37
C ARG A 12 6.04 13.11 -14.15
N ILE A 13 6.12 11.96 -13.48
CA ILE A 13 6.01 10.65 -14.14
C ILE A 13 4.69 10.58 -14.92
N TYR A 14 3.57 10.89 -14.26
CA TYR A 14 2.25 10.89 -14.88
C TYR A 14 2.15 11.83 -16.10
N ALA A 15 2.70 13.04 -16.01
CA ALA A 15 2.72 13.97 -17.13
C ALA A 15 3.53 13.43 -18.33
N TRP A 16 4.65 12.77 -18.07
CA TRP A 16 5.44 12.12 -19.13
C TRP A 16 4.73 10.90 -19.72
N GLU A 17 3.98 10.14 -18.92
CA GLU A 17 3.16 9.03 -19.42
C GLU A 17 2.00 9.49 -20.28
N ARG A 18 1.32 10.57 -19.89
CA ARG A 18 0.31 11.23 -20.72
C ARG A 18 0.89 11.61 -22.09
N LYS A 19 2.09 12.21 -22.10
CA LYS A 19 2.79 12.53 -23.34
C LYS A 19 3.15 11.29 -24.14
N LEU A 20 3.65 10.24 -23.48
CA LEU A 20 3.97 8.96 -24.12
C LEU A 20 2.73 8.35 -24.81
N TYR A 21 1.59 8.36 -24.13
CA TYR A 21 0.32 7.90 -24.67
C TYR A 21 -0.08 8.67 -25.94
N ASP A 22 0.01 10.00 -25.90
CA ASP A 22 -0.34 10.84 -27.05
C ASP A 22 0.59 10.58 -28.26
N GLU A 23 1.90 10.41 -28.02
CA GLU A 23 2.88 10.07 -29.07
C GLU A 23 2.62 8.67 -29.66
N VAL A 24 2.33 7.67 -28.84
CA VAL A 24 1.99 6.31 -29.31
C VAL A 24 0.71 6.33 -30.15
N LYS A 25 -0.31 7.07 -29.70
CA LYS A 25 -1.56 7.25 -30.44
C LYS A 25 -1.32 7.95 -31.79
N ALA A 26 -0.47 8.97 -31.82
CA ALA A 26 -0.09 9.65 -33.06
C ALA A 26 0.65 8.73 -34.04
N ILE A 27 1.58 7.90 -33.54
CA ILE A 27 2.29 6.90 -34.35
C ILE A 27 1.31 5.92 -35.01
N ASP A 28 0.34 5.42 -34.25
CA ASP A 28 -0.63 4.48 -34.79
C ASP A 28 -1.51 5.09 -35.89
N LEU A 29 -1.84 6.38 -35.79
CA LEU A 29 -2.53 7.09 -36.87
C LEU A 29 -1.66 7.18 -38.13
N ILE A 30 -0.38 7.56 -37.99
CA ILE A 30 0.56 7.65 -39.12
C ILE A 30 0.80 6.27 -39.73
N ARG A 31 0.90 5.21 -38.93
CA ARG A 31 1.04 3.82 -39.41
C ARG A 31 -0.15 3.37 -40.24
N ARG A 32 -1.38 3.67 -39.79
CA ARG A 32 -2.59 3.36 -40.57
C ARG A 32 -2.59 4.08 -41.92
N GLU A 33 -2.16 5.33 -41.96
CA GLU A 33 -2.03 6.08 -43.22
C GLU A 33 -0.93 5.49 -44.12
N TYR A 34 0.22 5.15 -43.53
CA TYR A 34 1.32 4.47 -44.22
C TYR A 34 0.87 3.17 -44.87
N ASP A 35 0.14 2.30 -44.14
CA ASP A 35 -0.36 1.03 -44.65
C ASP A 35 -1.36 1.21 -45.79
N ARG A 36 -2.24 2.21 -45.69
CA ARG A 36 -3.17 2.60 -46.77
C ARG A 36 -2.40 3.05 -48.01
N LYS A 37 -1.39 3.90 -47.86
CA LYS A 37 -0.55 4.38 -48.97
C LYS A 37 0.30 3.27 -49.59
N CYS A 38 0.85 2.36 -48.80
CA CYS A 38 1.55 1.18 -49.29
C CYS A 38 0.63 0.25 -50.10
N THR A 39 -0.62 0.09 -49.65
CA THR A 39 -1.63 -0.68 -50.38
C THR A 39 -2.07 0.02 -51.67
N GLN A 40 -2.23 1.35 -51.64
CA GLN A 40 -2.47 2.15 -52.83
C GLN A 40 -1.32 2.01 -53.84
N LEU A 41 -0.08 2.12 -53.39
CA LEU A 41 1.11 1.99 -54.24
C LEU A 41 1.16 0.63 -54.92
N ARG A 42 0.93 -0.48 -54.17
CA ARG A 42 0.85 -1.84 -54.74
C ARG A 42 -0.24 -1.96 -55.81
N ARG A 43 -1.42 -1.38 -55.58
CA ARG A 43 -2.52 -1.37 -56.58
C ARG A 43 -2.17 -0.56 -57.82
N GLN A 44 -1.39 0.52 -57.69
CA GLN A 44 -0.99 1.32 -58.84
C GLN A 44 0.04 0.61 -59.71
N PHE A 45 0.99 -0.09 -59.09
CA PHE A 45 1.91 -0.97 -59.81
C PHE A 45 1.17 -2.11 -60.53
N ALA A 46 0.18 -2.74 -59.89
CA ALA A 46 -0.58 -3.82 -60.52
C ALA A 46 -1.47 -3.38 -61.70
N LYS A 47 -1.74 -2.07 -61.84
CA LYS A 47 -2.57 -1.51 -62.91
C LYS A 47 -1.75 -0.76 -63.98
N ASP A 48 -0.42 -0.80 -63.90
CA ASP A 48 0.51 -0.09 -64.78
C ASP A 48 0.13 1.39 -65.02
N LEU A 49 -0.23 2.07 -63.92
CA LEU A 49 -0.47 3.52 -63.95
C LEU A 49 0.81 4.30 -64.30
N SER A 50 0.66 5.54 -64.76
CA SER A 50 1.80 6.36 -65.19
C SER A 50 2.85 6.55 -64.08
N SER A 51 4.13 6.60 -64.48
CA SER A 51 5.26 6.74 -63.55
C SER A 51 5.10 7.94 -62.61
N GLN A 52 4.58 9.05 -63.11
CA GLN A 52 4.35 10.26 -62.32
C GLN A 52 3.39 10.02 -61.14
N VAL A 53 2.33 9.22 -61.32
CA VAL A 53 1.35 8.89 -60.27
C VAL A 53 1.95 7.94 -59.23
N ILE A 54 2.74 6.97 -59.70
CA ILE A 54 3.45 6.01 -58.85
C ILE A 54 4.51 6.73 -58.00
N ASP A 55 5.32 7.60 -58.60
CA ASP A 55 6.38 8.32 -57.90
C ASP A 55 5.82 9.31 -56.88
N LYS A 56 4.70 9.97 -57.17
CA LYS A 56 3.98 10.81 -56.18
C LYS A 56 3.54 9.98 -54.96
N THR A 57 3.00 8.78 -55.18
CA THR A 57 2.56 7.91 -54.08
C THR A 57 3.76 7.35 -53.30
N ARG A 58 4.85 6.98 -54.00
CA ARG A 58 6.12 6.55 -53.40
C ARG A 58 6.75 7.64 -52.53
N ALA A 59 6.71 8.90 -52.96
CA ALA A 59 7.17 10.03 -52.16
C ALA A 59 6.38 10.15 -50.85
N GLY A 60 5.04 10.03 -50.90
CA GLY A 60 4.20 10.02 -49.70
C GLY A 60 4.48 8.85 -48.75
N VAL A 61 4.75 7.65 -49.28
CA VAL A 61 5.17 6.49 -48.47
C VAL A 61 6.51 6.76 -47.77
N LYS A 62 7.50 7.35 -48.47
CA LYS A 62 8.80 7.70 -47.88
C LYS A 62 8.69 8.78 -46.80
N ASP A 63 7.82 9.77 -47.00
CA ASP A 63 7.52 10.81 -46.00
C ASP A 63 6.92 10.19 -44.73
N LEU A 64 5.84 9.42 -44.87
CA LEU A 64 5.19 8.74 -43.75
C LEU A 64 6.15 7.80 -43.00
N HIS A 65 7.00 7.06 -43.72
CA HIS A 65 8.04 6.23 -43.10
C HIS A 65 9.03 7.02 -42.26
N SER A 66 9.48 8.18 -42.76
CA SER A 66 10.37 9.08 -42.04
C SER A 66 9.70 9.62 -40.78
N ARG A 67 8.43 10.02 -40.87
CA ARG A 67 7.63 10.48 -39.73
C ARG A 67 7.44 9.38 -38.67
N ILE A 68 7.19 8.14 -39.08
CA ILE A 68 7.12 6.99 -38.15
C ILE A 68 8.45 6.82 -37.41
N LYS A 69 9.59 6.88 -38.11
CA LYS A 69 10.90 6.78 -37.46
C LYS A 69 11.13 7.88 -36.43
N VAL A 70 10.86 9.14 -36.79
CA VAL A 70 11.02 10.29 -35.87
C VAL A 70 10.16 10.12 -34.63
N ALA A 71 8.89 9.70 -34.80
CA ALA A 71 7.99 9.49 -33.68
C ALA A 71 8.42 8.30 -32.80
N LEU A 72 8.97 7.22 -33.39
CA LEU A 72 9.58 6.13 -32.60
C LEU A 72 10.76 6.61 -31.76
N TYR A 73 11.59 7.53 -32.26
CA TYR A 73 12.65 8.16 -31.46
C TYR A 73 12.08 9.01 -30.32
N ALA A 74 10.98 9.73 -30.55
CA ALA A 74 10.31 10.50 -29.50
C ALA A 74 9.78 9.58 -28.38
N VAL A 75 9.11 8.47 -28.73
CA VAL A 75 8.65 7.45 -27.78
C VAL A 75 9.79 6.84 -26.99
N ASP A 76 10.89 6.45 -27.63
CA ASP A 76 12.08 5.91 -26.95
C ASP A 76 12.69 6.94 -25.98
N SER A 77 12.80 8.20 -26.39
CA SER A 77 13.31 9.30 -25.56
C SER A 77 12.45 9.54 -24.32
N ILE A 78 11.12 9.60 -24.50
CA ILE A 78 10.17 9.77 -23.39
C ILE A 78 10.21 8.57 -22.44
N SER A 79 10.23 7.35 -22.98
CA SER A 79 10.30 6.12 -22.19
C SER A 79 11.56 6.09 -21.33
N LYS A 80 12.73 6.41 -21.91
CA LYS A 80 13.99 6.54 -21.16
C LYS A 80 13.93 7.63 -20.10
N ARG A 81 13.22 8.73 -20.34
CA ARG A 81 13.03 9.79 -19.33
C ARG A 81 12.20 9.29 -18.14
N ILE A 82 11.14 8.53 -18.40
CA ILE A 82 10.32 7.89 -17.36
C ILE A 82 11.15 6.87 -16.57
N GLU A 83 11.86 5.97 -17.26
CA GLU A 83 12.77 5.00 -16.62
C GLU A 83 13.80 5.70 -15.73
N LYS A 84 14.39 6.81 -16.21
CA LYS A 84 15.34 7.61 -15.43
C LYS A 84 14.73 8.18 -14.15
N MET A 85 13.54 8.78 -14.23
CA MET A 85 12.87 9.31 -13.02
C MET A 85 12.47 8.18 -12.06
N ARG A 86 12.01 7.05 -12.58
CA ARG A 86 11.69 5.86 -11.78
C ARG A 86 12.91 5.39 -10.99
N ASP A 87 14.05 5.22 -11.67
CA ASP A 87 15.23 4.59 -11.08
C ASP A 87 16.10 5.57 -10.27
N GLU A 88 16.19 6.84 -10.67
CA GLU A 88 17.06 7.84 -10.03
C GLU A 88 16.34 8.75 -9.03
N GLU A 89 15.01 8.92 -9.14
CA GLU A 89 14.24 9.80 -8.23
C GLU A 89 13.27 9.02 -7.35
N LEU A 90 12.38 8.21 -7.94
CA LEU A 90 11.33 7.51 -7.22
C LEU A 90 11.88 6.38 -6.34
N MET A 91 12.76 5.54 -6.89
CA MET A 91 13.38 4.44 -6.15
C MET A 91 14.03 4.86 -4.81
N PRO A 92 14.92 5.88 -4.76
CA PRO A 92 15.49 6.30 -3.47
C PRO A 92 14.45 6.89 -2.51
N GLN A 93 13.42 7.57 -3.00
CA GLN A 93 12.32 8.07 -2.15
C GLN A 93 11.55 6.90 -1.49
N LEU A 94 11.30 5.82 -2.22
CA LEU A 94 10.64 4.63 -1.67
C LEU A 94 11.51 3.94 -0.62
N LEU A 95 12.82 3.87 -0.86
CA LEU A 95 13.77 3.32 0.13
C LEU A 95 13.81 4.16 1.41
N GLU A 96 13.79 5.49 1.27
CA GLU A 96 13.71 6.40 2.42
C GLU A 96 12.40 6.20 3.19
N LEU A 97 11.27 6.04 2.48
CA LEU A 97 9.98 5.73 3.09
C LEU A 97 10.01 4.41 3.86
N ILE A 98 10.52 3.33 3.26
CA ILE A 98 10.70 2.04 3.95
C ILE A 98 11.60 2.21 5.18
N GLN A 99 12.68 2.98 5.07
CA GLN A 99 13.56 3.25 6.21
C GLN A 99 12.87 4.03 7.33
N GLY A 100 11.99 4.99 6.98
CA GLY A 100 11.12 5.69 7.91
C GLY A 100 10.14 4.76 8.61
N LEU A 101 9.49 3.87 7.86
CA LEU A 101 8.58 2.85 8.39
C LEU A 101 9.30 1.91 9.36
N ILE A 102 10.52 1.46 9.05
CA ILE A 102 11.32 0.65 9.98
C ILE A 102 11.53 1.37 11.31
N ARG A 103 11.89 2.66 11.28
CA ARG A 103 12.11 3.45 12.51
C ARG A 103 10.83 3.63 13.31
N MET A 104 9.74 3.98 12.61
CA MET A 104 8.41 4.12 13.21
C MET A 104 7.97 2.82 13.89
N TRP A 105 8.09 1.68 13.19
CA TRP A 105 7.66 0.39 13.72
C TRP A 105 8.46 -0.08 14.94
N ARG A 106 9.76 0.21 14.98
CA ARG A 106 10.57 -0.02 16.20
C ARG A 106 10.05 0.80 17.38
N ALA A 107 9.79 2.09 17.16
CA ALA A 107 9.26 2.96 18.22
C ALA A 107 7.86 2.51 18.67
N MET A 108 6.99 2.07 17.74
CA MET A 108 5.67 1.52 18.08
C MET A 108 5.75 0.25 18.91
N LEU A 109 6.68 -0.66 18.59
CA LEU A 109 6.96 -1.86 19.37
C LEU A 109 7.36 -1.53 20.80
N GLU A 110 8.30 -0.60 20.98
CA GLU A 110 8.73 -0.13 22.31
C GLU A 110 7.57 0.52 23.09
N CYS A 111 6.75 1.32 22.41
CA CYS A 111 5.58 1.98 22.98
C CYS A 111 4.53 0.96 23.45
N HIS A 112 4.12 0.03 22.59
CA HIS A 112 3.11 -0.98 22.91
C HIS A 112 3.58 -1.94 24.01
N HIS A 113 4.86 -2.29 24.04
CA HIS A 113 5.43 -3.07 25.14
C HIS A 113 5.35 -2.30 26.48
N THR A 114 5.69 -1.00 26.47
CA THR A 114 5.60 -0.15 27.67
C THR A 114 4.15 0.06 28.13
N GLN A 115 3.22 0.26 27.20
CA GLN A 115 1.79 0.35 27.48
C GLN A 115 1.27 -0.95 28.13
N TYR A 116 1.64 -2.10 27.58
CA TYR A 116 1.29 -3.41 28.13
C TYR A 116 1.74 -3.56 29.59
N ILE A 117 3.00 -3.24 29.89
CA ILE A 117 3.53 -3.30 31.26
C ILE A 117 2.77 -2.34 32.18
N THR A 118 2.58 -1.09 31.74
CA THR A 118 1.93 -0.03 32.54
C THR A 118 0.50 -0.40 32.90
N ILE A 119 -0.28 -0.87 31.92
CA ILE A 119 -1.68 -1.28 32.11
C ILE A 119 -1.75 -2.51 33.03
N SER A 120 -0.88 -3.50 32.82
CA SER A 120 -0.81 -4.69 33.67
C SER A 120 -0.52 -4.34 35.13
N LEU A 121 0.46 -3.46 35.37
CA LEU A 121 0.81 -3.00 36.73
C LEU A 121 -0.32 -2.19 37.38
N ALA A 122 -0.98 -1.31 36.62
CA ALA A 122 -2.08 -0.49 37.11
C ALA A 122 -3.30 -1.33 37.53
N TYR A 123 -3.61 -2.39 36.77
CA TYR A 123 -4.68 -3.33 37.09
C TYR A 123 -4.45 -4.01 38.45
N HIS A 124 -3.22 -4.50 38.70
CA HIS A 124 -2.87 -5.14 39.97
C HIS A 124 -2.78 -4.15 41.17
N ALA A 125 -2.58 -2.86 40.92
CA ALA A 125 -2.56 -1.83 41.95
C ALA A 125 -3.97 -1.48 42.46
N LYS A 126 -4.98 -1.41 41.57
CA LYS A 126 -6.37 -1.04 41.91
C LYS A 126 -7.12 -2.08 42.74
N THR A 127 -6.68 -3.33 42.77
CA THR A 127 -7.23 -4.37 43.67
C THR A 127 -7.09 -4.07 45.17
N ARG A 128 -6.45 -2.96 45.58
CA ARG A 128 -6.15 -2.65 46.99
C ARG A 128 -6.94 -1.50 47.63
N THR A 129 -7.73 -0.72 46.88
CA THR A 129 -8.46 0.44 47.45
C THR A 129 -9.87 0.55 46.89
N THR A 130 -10.85 0.04 47.63
CA THR A 130 -12.28 0.31 47.42
C THR A 130 -12.72 1.41 48.39
N SER A 131 -12.75 2.66 47.93
CA SER A 131 -13.54 3.71 48.58
C SER A 131 -14.61 4.18 47.59
N THR A 132 -15.87 3.94 47.96
CA THR A 132 -17.07 4.34 47.22
C THR A 132 -17.41 5.79 47.58
N ASN A 133 -17.00 6.73 46.74
CA ASN A 133 -17.48 8.12 46.77
C ASN A 133 -18.40 8.37 45.57
N PRO A 134 -19.66 8.81 45.78
CA PRO A 134 -20.63 9.04 44.70
C PRO A 134 -20.25 10.19 43.75
N GLN A 135 -19.46 11.17 44.22
CA GLN A 135 -18.95 12.26 43.37
C GLN A 135 -17.97 11.79 42.27
N GLY A 136 -17.45 10.56 42.37
CA GLY A 136 -16.58 9.97 41.36
C GLY A 136 -17.31 9.22 40.25
N ASP A 137 -18.64 9.12 40.27
CA ASP A 137 -19.38 8.31 39.29
C ASP A 137 -19.58 9.04 37.95
N ASP A 138 -19.97 10.32 37.99
CA ASP A 138 -20.09 11.16 36.79
C ASP A 138 -18.74 11.33 36.07
N GLN A 139 -17.66 11.52 36.85
CA GLN A 139 -16.31 11.60 36.31
C GLN A 139 -15.86 10.28 35.66
N LYS A 140 -16.24 9.12 36.21
CA LYS A 140 -15.95 7.82 35.60
C LYS A 140 -16.72 7.64 34.28
N LYS A 141 -17.98 8.07 34.22
CA LYS A 141 -18.79 8.03 33.00
C LYS A 141 -18.18 8.90 31.91
N GLU A 142 -17.72 10.10 32.26
CA GLU A 142 -17.02 10.98 31.33
C GLU A 142 -15.71 10.36 30.83
N ILE A 143 -14.89 9.78 31.72
CA ILE A 143 -13.64 9.09 31.34
C ILE A 143 -13.93 7.89 30.43
N LEU A 144 -14.98 7.11 30.71
CA LEU A 144 -15.35 5.96 29.91
C LEU A 144 -15.82 6.38 28.52
N ALA A 145 -16.64 7.43 28.42
CA ALA A 145 -17.08 7.98 27.14
C ALA A 145 -15.89 8.48 26.30
N GLN A 146 -14.96 9.23 26.91
CA GLN A 146 -13.73 9.67 26.24
C GLN A 146 -12.89 8.48 25.76
N LEU A 147 -12.74 7.44 26.58
CA LEU A 147 -12.01 6.23 26.19
C LEU A 147 -12.66 5.52 25.00
N MET A 148 -14.00 5.44 24.97
CA MET A 148 -14.73 4.86 23.85
C MET A 148 -14.50 5.63 22.56
N ASP A 149 -14.62 6.96 22.61
CA ASP A 149 -14.41 7.84 21.45
C ASP A 149 -12.96 7.71 20.91
N GLU A 150 -11.97 7.68 21.79
CA GLU A 150 -10.56 7.52 21.41
C GLU A 150 -10.27 6.15 20.81
N VAL A 151 -10.84 5.07 21.35
CA VAL A 151 -10.67 3.71 20.80
C VAL A 151 -11.35 3.58 19.44
N GLU A 152 -12.52 4.18 19.26
CA GLU A 152 -13.24 4.21 17.98
C GLU A 152 -12.46 5.01 16.94
N CYS A 153 -11.99 6.22 17.30
CA CYS A 153 -11.14 7.05 16.45
C CYS A 153 -9.84 6.33 16.05
N PHE A 154 -9.20 5.64 17.00
CA PHE A 154 -8.01 4.84 16.75
C PHE A 154 -8.27 3.71 15.75
N GLY A 155 -9.35 2.94 15.92
CA GLY A 155 -9.71 1.84 15.04
C GLY A 155 -10.01 2.29 13.60
N LEU A 156 -10.74 3.40 13.44
CA LEU A 156 -11.02 4.01 12.14
C LEU A 156 -9.72 4.51 11.49
N SER A 157 -8.91 5.27 12.23
CA SER A 157 -7.64 5.80 11.74
C SER A 157 -6.67 4.69 11.32
N PHE A 158 -6.60 3.60 12.08
CA PHE A 158 -5.78 2.44 11.74
C PHE A 158 -6.25 1.78 10.44
N THR A 159 -7.56 1.57 10.30
CA THR A 159 -8.16 0.98 9.09
C THR A 159 -7.88 1.85 7.86
N ASP A 160 -8.11 3.16 7.96
CA ASP A 160 -7.86 4.10 6.87
C ASP A 160 -6.39 4.15 6.49
N TRP A 161 -5.50 4.11 7.48
CA TRP A 161 -4.06 4.09 7.26
C TRP A 161 -3.60 2.84 6.51
N ILE A 162 -4.06 1.65 6.93
CA ILE A 162 -3.74 0.38 6.25
C ILE A 162 -4.28 0.35 4.83
N ASN A 163 -5.52 0.78 4.63
CA ASN A 163 -6.15 0.83 3.32
C ASN A 163 -5.41 1.79 2.38
N SER A 164 -5.02 2.95 2.89
CA SER A 164 -4.27 3.96 2.12
C SER A 164 -2.88 3.44 1.71
N GLN A 165 -2.14 2.83 2.64
CA GLN A 165 -0.83 2.22 2.35
C GLN A 165 -0.96 1.09 1.33
N THR A 166 -1.93 0.20 1.50
CA THR A 166 -2.17 -0.94 0.60
C THR A 166 -2.50 -0.45 -0.81
N SER A 167 -3.46 0.47 -0.93
CA SER A 167 -3.88 1.03 -2.22
C SER A 167 -2.72 1.73 -2.94
N TYR A 168 -1.90 2.48 -2.20
CA TYR A 168 -0.75 3.16 -2.76
C TYR A 168 0.29 2.17 -3.31
N VAL A 169 0.67 1.15 -2.52
CA VAL A 169 1.67 0.14 -2.93
C VAL A 169 1.16 -0.69 -4.10
N GLU A 170 -0.12 -1.05 -4.11
CA GLU A 170 -0.74 -1.80 -5.21
C GLU A 170 -0.82 -1.00 -6.51
N ALA A 171 -1.20 0.28 -6.43
CA ALA A 171 -1.22 1.18 -7.58
C ALA A 171 0.18 1.32 -8.18
N LEU A 172 1.19 1.48 -7.32
CA LEU A 172 2.58 1.59 -7.73
C LEU A 172 3.11 0.30 -8.37
N ASN A 173 2.83 -0.85 -7.76
CA ASN A 173 3.23 -2.14 -8.31
C ASN A 173 2.54 -2.40 -9.66
N SER A 174 1.24 -2.12 -9.77
CA SER A 174 0.46 -2.27 -11.01
C SER A 174 1.01 -1.38 -12.12
N TRP A 175 1.32 -0.12 -11.79
CA TRP A 175 1.99 0.81 -12.71
C TRP A 175 3.31 0.25 -13.24
N LEU A 176 4.15 -0.33 -12.36
CA LEU A 176 5.39 -0.96 -12.77
C LEU A 176 5.17 -2.15 -13.69
N GLN A 177 4.17 -3.01 -13.43
CA GLN A 177 3.90 -4.16 -14.29
C GLN A 177 3.56 -3.75 -15.73
N ASN A 178 2.94 -2.59 -15.94
CA ASN A 178 2.71 -2.05 -17.29
C ASN A 178 4.00 -1.69 -18.04
N CYS A 179 5.11 -1.48 -17.31
CA CYS A 179 6.41 -1.21 -17.90
C CYS A 179 7.16 -2.48 -18.36
N ILE A 180 6.64 -3.68 -18.06
CA ILE A 180 7.21 -4.96 -18.52
C ILE A 180 6.51 -5.35 -19.82
N LEU A 181 7.25 -5.35 -20.93
CA LEU A 181 6.76 -5.93 -22.17
C LEU A 181 6.52 -7.43 -21.95
N GLN A 182 5.26 -7.85 -21.87
CA GLN A 182 4.95 -9.27 -22.02
C GLN A 182 5.39 -9.70 -23.43
N PRO A 183 6.24 -10.74 -23.57
CA PRO A 183 6.58 -11.23 -24.90
C PRO A 183 5.28 -11.60 -25.62
N PRO A 184 5.11 -11.23 -26.91
CA PRO A 184 3.97 -11.73 -27.66
C PRO A 184 4.04 -13.25 -27.64
N GLU A 185 2.93 -13.92 -27.31
CA GLU A 185 2.75 -15.35 -27.51
C GLU A 185 2.88 -15.67 -29.01
N ARG A 186 4.11 -15.74 -29.51
CA ARG A 186 4.42 -16.21 -30.85
C ARG A 186 5.41 -17.34 -30.74
N LYS A 187 4.85 -18.54 -30.89
CA LYS A 187 5.55 -19.77 -31.26
C LYS A 187 6.45 -19.46 -32.47
N SER A 188 7.76 -19.23 -32.25
CA SER A 188 8.88 -19.61 -33.14
C SER A 188 10.11 -18.72 -32.97
N ARG A 189 11.15 -19.33 -32.38
CA ARG A 189 12.59 -19.22 -32.68
C ARG A 189 13.11 -17.90 -33.29
N ARG A 190 13.42 -16.95 -32.40
CA ARG A 190 14.69 -16.18 -32.30
C ARG A 190 14.47 -15.08 -31.26
N ALA A 191 14.66 -15.43 -30.00
CA ALA A 191 14.63 -14.46 -28.91
C ALA A 191 15.95 -13.68 -28.90
N PHE A 192 15.99 -12.54 -29.61
CA PHE A 192 17.02 -11.55 -29.38
C PHE A 192 16.43 -10.31 -28.71
N SER A 193 16.49 -10.33 -27.39
CA SER A 193 17.14 -9.24 -26.67
C SER A 193 17.72 -9.79 -25.35
N PRO A 194 19.05 -9.97 -25.24
CA PRO A 194 19.72 -10.35 -24.00
C PRO A 194 19.92 -9.11 -23.09
N ARG A 195 18.86 -8.33 -22.86
CA ARG A 195 18.86 -7.22 -21.91
C ARG A 195 17.78 -7.50 -20.85
N ARG A 196 18.21 -7.64 -19.59
CA ARG A 196 17.43 -7.88 -18.36
C ARG A 196 17.18 -9.35 -18.01
N VAL A 197 18.25 -10.08 -17.70
CA VAL A 197 18.14 -11.25 -16.79
C VAL A 197 17.87 -10.77 -15.35
N ILE A 198 18.10 -9.48 -15.05
CA ILE A 198 17.85 -8.86 -13.75
C ILE A 198 16.94 -7.65 -13.96
N ALA A 199 15.77 -7.65 -13.32
CA ALA A 199 14.84 -6.53 -13.31
C ALA A 199 15.41 -5.38 -12.46
N PRO A 200 15.09 -4.10 -12.78
CA PRO A 200 15.47 -2.99 -11.92
C PRO A 200 14.98 -3.20 -10.48
N PRO A 201 15.74 -2.80 -9.45
CA PRO A 201 15.43 -3.13 -8.04
C PRO A 201 14.05 -2.66 -7.57
N ILE A 202 13.52 -1.58 -8.16
CA ILE A 202 12.18 -1.05 -7.83
C ILE A 202 11.06 -2.07 -8.08
N PHE A 203 11.22 -2.97 -9.06
CA PHE A 203 10.23 -4.03 -9.33
C PHE A 203 10.22 -5.08 -8.23
N VAL A 204 11.39 -5.42 -7.69
CA VAL A 204 11.50 -6.36 -6.56
C VAL A 204 10.91 -5.71 -5.31
N LEU A 205 11.26 -4.45 -5.04
CA LEU A 205 10.77 -3.69 -3.89
C LEU A 205 9.24 -3.60 -3.90
N CYS A 206 8.62 -3.13 -4.97
CA CYS A 206 7.17 -2.90 -5.00
C CYS A 206 6.36 -4.20 -5.00
N ARG A 207 6.87 -5.25 -5.66
CA ARG A 207 6.23 -6.58 -5.64
C ARG A 207 6.26 -7.16 -4.23
N ASP A 208 7.43 -7.20 -3.62
CA ASP A 208 7.60 -7.82 -2.30
C ASP A 208 6.87 -7.00 -1.23
N TRP A 209 6.79 -5.68 -1.39
CA TRP A 209 5.99 -4.81 -0.54
C TRP A 209 4.49 -5.05 -0.71
N SER A 210 4.00 -5.16 -1.95
CA SER A 210 2.59 -5.46 -2.23
C SER A 210 2.15 -6.80 -1.65
N VAL A 211 3.00 -7.84 -1.73
CA VAL A 211 2.72 -9.14 -1.09
C VAL A 211 2.82 -9.04 0.43
N GLY A 212 3.85 -8.36 0.94
CA GLY A 212 4.08 -8.23 2.37
C GLY A 212 2.93 -7.54 3.09
N ILE A 213 2.43 -6.41 2.56
CA ILE A 213 1.39 -5.63 3.23
C ILE A 213 0.07 -6.39 3.33
N GLN A 214 -0.26 -7.19 2.32
CA GLN A 214 -1.43 -8.07 2.32
C GLN A 214 -1.33 -9.23 3.34
N SER A 215 -0.11 -9.60 3.73
CA SER A 215 0.13 -10.68 4.70
C SER A 215 0.11 -10.23 6.15
N LEU A 216 -0.02 -8.93 6.42
CA LEU A 216 -0.04 -8.40 7.79
C LEU A 216 -1.34 -8.77 8.50
N PRO A 217 -1.31 -9.00 9.84
CA PRO A 217 -2.48 -9.36 10.62
C PRO A 217 -3.37 -8.15 10.95
N SER A 218 -3.64 -7.28 9.96
CA SER A 218 -4.44 -6.06 10.14
C SER A 218 -5.89 -6.37 10.52
N GLN A 219 -6.47 -7.40 9.90
CA GLN A 219 -7.84 -7.82 10.19
C GLN A 219 -7.98 -8.34 11.63
N GLU A 220 -7.04 -9.17 12.10
CA GLU A 220 -7.04 -9.65 13.49
C GLU A 220 -6.97 -8.51 14.50
N LEU A 221 -6.17 -7.49 14.22
CA LEU A 221 -6.06 -6.30 15.07
C LEU A 221 -7.36 -5.47 15.03
N ASN A 222 -7.93 -5.25 13.85
CA ASN A 222 -9.21 -4.54 13.70
C ASN A 222 -10.35 -5.22 14.45
N ASP A 223 -10.44 -6.54 14.38
CA ASP A 223 -11.47 -7.30 15.08
C ASP A 223 -11.26 -7.25 16.60
N ALA A 224 -10.00 -7.24 17.08
CA ALA A 224 -9.70 -7.04 18.49
C ALA A 224 -10.09 -5.63 18.99
N ILE A 225 -9.82 -4.58 18.20
CA ILE A 225 -10.23 -3.20 18.54
C ILE A 225 -11.76 -3.10 18.61
N ARG A 226 -12.47 -3.70 17.65
CA ARG A 226 -13.94 -3.73 17.65
C ARG A 226 -14.50 -4.48 18.85
N ALA A 227 -13.88 -5.59 19.25
CA ALA A 227 -14.26 -6.34 20.44
C ALA A 227 -14.07 -5.53 21.73
N LEU A 228 -12.94 -4.82 21.86
CA LEU A 228 -12.72 -3.91 23.00
C LEU A 228 -13.78 -2.81 23.05
N LEU A 229 -14.09 -2.17 21.92
CA LEU A 229 -15.11 -1.12 21.84
C LEU A 229 -16.49 -1.65 22.26
N HIS A 230 -16.83 -2.88 21.86
CA HIS A 230 -18.06 -3.54 22.28
C HIS A 230 -18.09 -3.78 23.80
N ASP A 231 -17.01 -4.29 24.39
CA ASP A 231 -16.94 -4.50 25.85
C ASP A 231 -17.00 -3.20 26.65
N LEU A 232 -16.43 -2.12 26.12
CA LEU A 232 -16.53 -0.78 26.72
C LEU A 232 -17.98 -0.26 26.69
N ARG A 233 -18.70 -0.46 25.57
CA ARG A 233 -20.12 -0.10 25.44
C ARG A 233 -20.99 -0.84 26.46
N LEU A 234 -20.81 -2.16 26.57
CA LEU A 234 -21.51 -2.97 27.58
C LEU A 234 -21.24 -2.49 29.01
N SER A 235 -19.99 -2.09 29.29
CA SER A 235 -19.62 -1.57 30.61
C SER A 235 -20.26 -0.20 30.92
N GLY A 236 -20.52 0.63 29.89
CA GLY A 236 -21.22 1.91 30.03
C GLY A 236 -22.74 1.77 30.16
N GLU A 237 -23.34 0.77 29.50
CA GLU A 237 -24.77 0.46 29.56
C GLU A 237 -25.18 -0.16 30.91
N GLN A 238 -24.31 -0.98 31.51
CA GLN A 238 -24.54 -1.54 32.85
C GLN A 238 -24.61 -0.46 33.95
N GLN A 239 -24.04 0.72 33.73
CA GLN A 239 -24.16 1.88 34.62
C GLN A 239 -25.44 2.71 34.37
N HIS A 240 -26.23 2.39 33.34
CA HIS A 240 -27.42 3.12 32.90
C HIS A 240 -28.75 2.41 33.21
N GLN A 241 -28.76 1.20 33.79
CA GLN A 241 -30.03 0.59 34.22
C GLN A 241 -30.62 1.38 35.39
N PRO A 242 -31.83 1.96 35.26
CA PRO A 242 -32.55 2.51 36.40
C PRO A 242 -32.89 1.34 37.32
N GLU A 243 -32.56 1.45 38.61
CA GLU A 243 -33.20 0.63 39.63
C GLU A 243 -34.72 0.90 39.54
N GLU A 244 -35.48 0.02 38.88
CA GLU A 244 -36.93 0.04 39.00
C GLU A 244 -37.27 -0.34 40.45
N GLU A 245 -37.70 0.66 41.23
CA GLU A 245 -38.20 0.46 42.60
C GLU A 245 -39.36 -0.56 42.61
N PRO A 246 -39.25 -1.70 43.31
CA PRO A 246 -40.41 -2.52 43.59
C PRO A 246 -41.19 -1.85 44.71
N LEU A 247 -42.40 -1.39 44.41
CA LEU A 247 -43.34 -1.03 45.47
C LEU A 247 -43.63 -2.24 46.36
N SER A 248 -43.41 -2.01 47.67
CA SER A 248 -44.05 -2.61 48.84
C SER A 248 -43.39 -3.78 49.59
N CYS A 249 -43.01 -3.44 50.84
CA CYS A 249 -43.18 -4.14 52.12
C CYS A 249 -42.77 -5.62 52.24
N ASP A 250 -41.55 -5.88 52.73
CA ASP A 250 -41.36 -6.39 54.10
C ASP A 250 -39.88 -6.40 54.50
N LYS A 251 -39.61 -6.22 55.79
CA LYS A 251 -38.26 -6.09 56.36
C LYS A 251 -37.52 -7.43 56.31
N GLN A 252 -36.52 -7.53 55.44
CA GLN A 252 -35.35 -8.38 55.66
C GLN A 252 -34.11 -7.67 55.12
N GLU A 253 -33.20 -7.31 56.04
CA GLU A 253 -31.87 -6.78 55.74
C GLU A 253 -31.11 -7.79 54.89
N THR A 254 -31.21 -7.62 53.57
CA THR A 254 -30.36 -8.30 52.61
C THR A 254 -29.33 -7.27 52.15
N VAL A 255 -28.05 -7.58 52.32
CA VAL A 255 -26.93 -6.72 51.98
C VAL A 255 -26.90 -6.51 50.45
N VAL A 256 -27.50 -5.41 49.97
CA VAL A 256 -27.49 -5.00 48.55
C VAL A 256 -26.10 -4.50 48.09
N VAL A 257 -25.16 -4.34 49.02
CA VAL A 257 -23.77 -3.88 48.77
C VAL A 257 -22.94 -4.86 47.90
N GLY A 258 -23.45 -6.07 47.63
CA GLY A 258 -22.73 -7.11 46.89
C GLY A 258 -22.93 -7.12 45.37
N VAL A 259 -24.11 -6.81 44.84
CA VAL A 259 -24.44 -7.11 43.43
C VAL A 259 -23.78 -6.11 42.46
N GLY A 260 -23.98 -4.81 42.67
CA GLY A 260 -23.38 -3.77 41.81
C GLY A 260 -21.83 -3.72 41.88
N ALA A 261 -21.24 -4.11 43.01
CA ALA A 261 -19.78 -4.20 43.14
C ALA A 261 -19.18 -5.42 42.42
N VAL A 262 -19.95 -6.52 42.33
CA VAL A 262 -19.56 -7.74 41.59
C VAL A 262 -19.72 -7.51 40.09
N GLU A 263 -20.84 -6.93 39.64
CA GLU A 263 -21.08 -6.60 38.22
C GLU A 263 -20.04 -5.61 37.68
N ASN A 264 -19.68 -4.57 38.44
CA ASN A 264 -18.65 -3.61 38.06
C ASN A 264 -17.23 -4.22 38.05
N ARG A 265 -16.97 -5.26 38.85
CA ARG A 265 -15.71 -6.02 38.80
C ARG A 265 -15.66 -6.92 37.57
N GLU A 266 -16.77 -7.57 37.23
CA GLU A 266 -16.86 -8.41 36.03
C GLU A 266 -16.73 -7.61 34.73
N SER A 267 -17.35 -6.43 34.64
CA SER A 267 -17.23 -5.53 33.49
C SER A 267 -15.78 -5.05 33.29
N LEU A 268 -15.13 -4.63 34.38
CA LEU A 268 -13.72 -4.22 34.36
C LEU A 268 -12.79 -5.39 33.95
N ASN A 269 -13.07 -6.61 34.41
CA ASN A 269 -12.31 -7.79 34.03
C ASN A 269 -12.45 -8.10 32.53
N ARG A 270 -13.64 -7.93 31.96
CA ARG A 270 -13.88 -8.10 30.51
C ARG A 270 -13.11 -7.07 29.70
N VAL A 271 -13.23 -5.79 30.04
CA VAL A 271 -12.49 -4.69 29.39
C VAL A 271 -10.98 -4.90 29.50
N HIS A 272 -10.48 -5.33 30.65
CA HIS A 272 -9.06 -5.65 30.83
C HIS A 272 -8.62 -6.81 29.92
N ALA A 273 -9.44 -7.87 29.82
CA ALA A 273 -9.14 -9.02 28.95
C ALA A 273 -9.09 -8.61 27.48
N SER A 274 -10.09 -7.87 26.97
CA SER A 274 -10.09 -7.40 25.58
C SER A 274 -8.98 -6.39 25.30
N LEU A 275 -8.66 -5.50 26.24
CA LEU A 275 -7.52 -4.59 26.12
C LEU A 275 -6.19 -5.34 26.04
N THR A 276 -6.02 -6.40 26.85
CA THR A 276 -4.83 -7.26 26.80
C THR A 276 -4.68 -7.91 25.41
N VAL A 277 -5.80 -8.37 24.83
CA VAL A 277 -5.80 -8.91 23.46
C VAL A 277 -5.41 -7.84 22.44
N VAL A 278 -5.98 -6.63 22.50
CA VAL A 278 -5.62 -5.52 21.59
C VAL A 278 -4.12 -5.22 21.66
N LEU A 279 -3.54 -5.13 22.85
CA LEU A 279 -2.11 -4.86 23.02
C LEU A 279 -1.21 -5.99 22.46
N ASP A 280 -1.58 -7.25 22.66
CA ASP A 280 -0.89 -8.38 22.02
C ASP A 280 -0.99 -8.30 20.49
N ARG A 281 -2.17 -7.98 19.94
CA ARG A 281 -2.33 -7.81 18.48
C ARG A 281 -1.55 -6.63 17.93
N LEU A 282 -1.47 -5.51 18.65
CA LEU A 282 -0.66 -4.35 18.29
C LEU A 282 0.83 -4.68 18.25
N ASN A 283 1.32 -5.44 19.23
CA ASN A 283 2.71 -5.91 19.25
C ASN A 283 3.01 -6.83 18.06
N ARG A 284 2.16 -7.84 17.82
CA ARG A 284 2.32 -8.76 16.68
C ARG A 284 2.25 -8.03 15.34
N PHE A 285 1.33 -7.08 15.20
CA PHE A 285 1.20 -6.28 14.00
C PHE A 285 2.46 -5.44 13.75
N SER A 286 2.97 -4.79 14.79
CA SER A 286 4.20 -3.97 14.71
C SER A 286 5.43 -4.82 14.40
N GLU A 287 5.56 -6.00 15.01
CA GLU A 287 6.65 -6.95 14.74
C GLU A 287 6.60 -7.50 13.31
N ALA A 288 5.43 -7.93 12.86
CA ALA A 288 5.24 -8.40 11.48
C ALA A 288 5.55 -7.29 10.46
N SER A 289 5.11 -6.06 10.75
CA SER A 289 5.35 -4.90 9.88
C SER A 289 6.83 -4.50 9.83
N LEU A 290 7.52 -4.54 10.98
CA LEU A 290 8.95 -4.29 11.06
C LEU A 290 9.73 -5.33 10.25
N LYS A 291 9.45 -6.61 10.49
CA LYS A 291 10.09 -7.73 9.78
C LYS A 291 9.87 -7.61 8.27
N MET A 292 8.64 -7.37 7.85
CA MET A 292 8.31 -7.15 6.44
C MET A 292 9.16 -6.02 5.83
N CYS A 293 9.24 -4.86 6.47
CA CYS A 293 10.02 -3.73 5.96
C CYS A 293 11.52 -4.03 5.89
N GLU A 294 12.06 -4.72 6.90
CA GLU A 294 13.47 -5.14 6.93
C GLU A 294 13.79 -6.16 5.83
N ASP A 295 12.93 -7.15 5.63
CA ASP A 295 13.04 -8.16 4.58
C ASP A 295 13.00 -7.51 3.18
N ILE A 296 12.06 -6.59 2.94
CA ILE A 296 11.95 -5.84 1.68
C ILE A 296 13.23 -5.05 1.42
N ARG A 297 13.74 -4.34 2.43
CA ARG A 297 14.98 -3.55 2.32
C ARG A 297 16.17 -4.45 1.95
N GLN A 298 16.34 -5.58 2.64
CA GLN A 298 17.44 -6.52 2.40
C GLN A 298 17.37 -7.16 1.01
N LYS A 299 16.18 -7.61 0.59
CA LYS A 299 15.97 -8.17 -0.76
C LYS A 299 16.21 -7.12 -1.84
N CYS A 300 15.78 -5.89 -1.60
CA CYS A 300 16.02 -4.77 -2.49
C CYS A 300 17.51 -4.44 -2.62
N ASP A 301 18.27 -4.41 -1.52
CA ASP A 301 19.72 -4.21 -1.54
C ASP A 301 20.43 -5.32 -2.31
N SER A 302 20.00 -6.57 -2.10
CA SER A 302 20.52 -7.72 -2.84
C SER A 302 20.22 -7.60 -4.35
N ALA A 303 19.01 -7.19 -4.72
CA ALA A 303 18.62 -6.95 -6.11
C ALA A 303 19.43 -5.80 -6.72
N ARG A 304 19.66 -4.71 -5.97
CA ARG A 304 20.49 -3.58 -6.39
C ARG A 304 21.93 -3.99 -6.65
N ASN A 305 22.53 -4.77 -5.75
CA ASN A 305 23.88 -5.29 -5.93
C ASN A 305 23.97 -6.21 -7.15
N ALA A 306 23.00 -7.10 -7.36
CA ALA A 306 22.95 -7.96 -8.52
C ALA A 306 22.78 -7.17 -9.83
N TYR A 307 21.93 -6.14 -9.82
CA TYR A 307 21.65 -5.28 -10.97
C TYR A 307 22.87 -4.46 -11.39
N VAL A 308 23.58 -3.85 -10.43
CA VAL A 308 24.79 -3.05 -10.70
C VAL A 308 25.96 -3.93 -11.17
N ASN A 309 26.12 -5.12 -10.58
CA ASN A 309 27.24 -6.02 -10.88
C ASN A 309 26.96 -6.99 -12.04
N TYR A 310 25.81 -6.86 -12.72
CA TYR A 310 25.44 -7.76 -13.80
C TYR A 310 26.43 -7.67 -14.97
N ARG A 311 27.13 -8.78 -15.24
CA ARG A 311 27.92 -8.96 -16.46
C ARG A 311 27.15 -9.89 -17.40
N PRO A 312 26.76 -9.43 -18.61
CA PRO A 312 26.13 -10.32 -19.57
C PRO A 312 27.09 -11.46 -19.94
N PRO A 313 26.61 -12.71 -20.06
CA PRO A 313 27.46 -13.81 -20.49
C PRO A 313 28.06 -13.50 -21.88
N PRO A 314 29.31 -13.92 -22.15
CA PRO A 314 29.91 -13.74 -23.46
C PRO A 314 29.01 -14.40 -24.50
N ARG A 315 28.66 -13.66 -25.56
CA ARG A 315 27.90 -14.19 -26.68
C ARG A 315 28.72 -15.33 -27.29
N SER A 316 28.24 -16.57 -27.19
CA SER A 316 28.76 -17.65 -28.01
C SER A 316 28.44 -17.33 -29.47
N PHE A 317 29.43 -16.79 -30.18
CA PHE A 317 29.41 -16.82 -31.64
C PHE A 317 29.66 -18.27 -32.04
N SER A 318 28.60 -19.05 -32.20
CA SER A 318 28.69 -20.26 -33.02
C SER A 318 28.74 -19.80 -34.47
N ILE A 319 29.89 -20.05 -35.10
CA ILE A 319 30.18 -19.86 -36.53
C ILE A 319 29.26 -20.74 -37.36
#